data_AF-A0A941PSN4-F1
#
_entry.id   AF-A0A941PSN4-F1
#
_cell.length_a   1.000
_cell.length_b   1.000
_cell.length_c   1.000
_cell.angle_alpha   90.00
_cell.angle_beta   90.00
_cell.angle_gamma   90.00
#
_symmetry.space_group_name_H-M   'P 1'
#
loop_
_entity.id
_entity.type
_entity.pdbx_description
1 polymer ?
#
loop_
_entity_poly.entity_id
_entity_poly.type
_entity_poly.pdbx_seq_one_letter_code
_entity_poly.pdbx_strand_id
1 'polypeptide(L)'
;MPNTRDVLTPDNLAMLQRIAETGSFAAAARQLGLVPSALTYRVRQIEDALDALLFDRSARQARPTDAGLELLREGRRLLEDVDAIANRVRRVATGWEPQLTLSVDGVISPTTMLELVE
;
A
#
# COMPACT_ATOMS: atom_id res chain seq x y z
N MET A 1 -14.05 21.38 8.74
CA MET A 1 -13.13 20.33 9.21
C MET A 1 -12.70 19.55 7.97
N PRO A 2 -11.41 19.26 7.76
CA PRO A 2 -10.97 18.41 6.66
C PRO A 2 -11.72 17.08 6.74
N ASN A 3 -12.19 16.55 5.60
CA ASN A 3 -12.79 15.22 5.61
C ASN A 3 -11.67 14.19 5.84
N THR A 4 -11.87 13.24 6.75
CA THR A 4 -10.92 12.17 7.03
C THR A 4 -10.51 11.41 5.76
N ARG A 5 -11.42 11.30 4.78
CA ARG A 5 -11.12 10.68 3.47
C ARG A 5 -10.11 11.46 2.64
N ASP A 6 -10.01 12.77 2.82
CA ASP A 6 -9.09 13.62 2.05
C ASP A 6 -7.65 13.50 2.57
N VAL A 7 -7.48 13.09 3.83
CA VAL A 7 -6.16 12.90 4.45
C VAL A 7 -5.70 11.44 4.43
N LEU A 8 -6.61 10.46 4.49
CA LEU A 8 -6.31 9.03 4.40
C LEU A 8 -6.23 8.52 2.95
N THR A 9 -5.46 9.21 2.11
CA THR A 9 -5.21 8.79 0.73
C THR A 9 -4.11 7.71 0.67
N PRO A 10 -4.10 6.84 -0.35
CA PRO A 10 -3.03 5.86 -0.53
C PRO A 10 -1.63 6.48 -0.52
N ASP A 11 -1.46 7.63 -1.17
CA ASP A 11 -0.19 8.36 -1.22
C ASP A 11 0.27 8.82 0.18
N ASN A 12 -0.66 9.31 1.00
CA ASN A 12 -0.36 9.73 2.36
C ASN A 12 -0.01 8.54 3.26
N LEU A 13 -0.74 7.42 3.13
CA LEU A 13 -0.46 6.19 3.88
C LEU A 13 0.90 5.62 3.52
N ALA A 14 1.23 5.55 2.22
CA ALA A 14 2.55 5.13 1.76
C ALA A 14 3.65 6.07 2.27
N MET A 15 3.40 7.38 2.26
CA MET A 15 4.34 8.38 2.78
C MET A 15 4.62 8.18 4.28
N LEU A 16 3.59 7.94 5.10
CA LEU A 16 3.75 7.65 6.53
C LEU A 16 4.53 6.35 6.77
N GLN A 17 4.29 5.31 5.97
CA GLN A 17 5.08 4.07 6.02
C GLN A 17 6.57 4.32 5.74
N ARG A 18 6.90 5.12 4.72
CA ARG A 18 8.30 5.47 4.41
C ARG A 18 8.97 6.23 5.56
N ILE A 19 8.25 7.10 6.25
CA ILE A 19 8.77 7.80 7.43
C ILE A 19 9.10 6.79 8.54
N ALA A 20 8.20 5.85 8.81
CA ALA A 20 8.41 4.82 9.82
C ALA A 20 9.58 3.89 9.48
N GLU A 21 9.70 3.45 8.23
CA GLU A 21 10.78 2.59 7.74
C GLU A 21 12.16 3.26 7.83
N THR A 22 12.24 4.53 7.47
CA THR A 22 13.51 5.27 7.49
C THR A 22 13.89 5.79 8.88
N GLY A 23 12.94 5.86 9.81
CA GLY A 23 13.13 6.42 11.15
C GLY A 23 13.53 7.91 11.15
N SER A 24 13.42 8.61 10.01
CA SER A 24 13.83 10.01 9.87
C SER A 24 13.05 10.71 8.77
N PHE A 25 12.39 11.83 9.14
CA PHE A 25 11.73 12.71 8.18
C PHE A 25 12.66 13.19 7.07
N ALA A 26 13.93 13.50 7.38
CA ALA A 26 14.88 13.96 6.38
C ALA A 26 15.27 12.85 5.39
N ALA A 27 15.41 11.60 5.86
CA ALA A 27 15.71 10.46 5.00
C ALA A 27 14.51 10.08 4.13
N ALA A 28 13.31 10.00 4.71
CA ALA A 28 12.07 9.77 3.96
C ALA A 28 11.84 10.83 2.89
N ALA A 29 12.02 12.11 3.22
CA ALA A 29 11.83 13.20 2.26
C ALA A 29 12.76 13.04 1.05
N ARG A 30 14.04 12.71 1.27
CA ARG A 30 14.99 12.43 0.17
C ARG A 30 14.54 11.26 -0.70
N GLN A 31 14.06 10.17 -0.11
CA GLN A 31 13.57 9.00 -0.86
C GLN A 31 12.31 9.34 -1.69
N LEU A 32 11.45 10.21 -1.16
CA LEU A 32 10.22 10.64 -1.82
C LEU A 32 10.43 11.80 -2.80
N GLY A 33 11.65 12.30 -2.98
CA GLY A 33 11.92 13.47 -3.84
C GLY A 33 11.33 14.78 -3.30
N LEU A 34 11.09 14.86 -1.98
CA LEU A 34 10.50 16.00 -1.30
C LEU A 34 11.52 16.72 -0.41
N VAL A 35 11.23 17.99 -0.11
CA VAL A 35 11.96 18.72 0.93
C VAL A 35 11.43 18.34 2.32
N PRO A 36 12.29 18.23 3.36
CA PRO A 36 11.87 17.79 4.70
C PRO A 36 10.75 18.64 5.34
N SER A 37 10.73 19.95 5.07
CA SER A 37 9.69 20.86 5.54
C SER A 37 8.31 20.54 4.96
N ALA A 38 8.24 20.20 3.67
CA ALA A 38 7.00 19.82 3.01
C ALA A 38 6.45 18.50 3.57
N LEU A 39 7.34 17.52 3.82
CA LEU A 39 6.95 16.25 4.42
C LEU A 39 6.38 16.44 5.83
N THR A 40 7.06 17.23 6.66
CA THR A 40 6.62 17.56 8.02
C THR A 40 5.27 18.28 8.01
N TYR A 41 5.07 19.20 7.07
CA TYR A 41 3.81 19.92 6.91
C TYR A 41 2.66 18.98 6.52
N ARG A 42 2.88 18.05 5.58
CA ARG A 42 1.86 17.06 5.21
C ARG A 42 1.47 16.17 6.39
N VAL A 43 2.44 15.68 7.17
CA VAL A 43 2.15 14.89 8.37
C VAL A 43 1.33 15.70 9.38
N ARG A 44 1.67 16.97 9.61
CA ARG A 44 0.87 17.87 10.45
C ARG A 44 -0.58 17.96 10.01
N GLN A 45 -0.83 18.14 8.71
CA GLN A 45 -2.20 18.21 8.20
C GLN A 45 -3.00 16.93 8.47
N ILE A 46 -2.34 15.76 8.41
CA ILE A 46 -2.96 14.48 8.72
C ILE A 46 -3.24 14.40 10.24
N GLU A 47 -2.25 14.74 11.06
CA GLU A 47 -2.39 14.76 12.53
C GLU A 47 -3.53 15.69 12.98
N ASP A 48 -3.60 16.90 12.42
CA ASP A 48 -4.64 17.89 12.73
C ASP A 48 -6.04 17.41 12.29
N ALA A 49 -6.14 16.70 11.16
CA ALA A 49 -7.41 16.17 10.67
C ALA A 49 -7.90 14.94 11.45
N LEU A 50 -6.97 14.18 12.05
CA LEU A 50 -7.28 13.01 12.87
C LEU A 50 -7.36 13.35 14.37
N ASP A 51 -7.03 14.58 14.76
CA ASP A 51 -6.88 15.02 16.15
C ASP A 51 -5.95 14.10 16.97
N ALA A 52 -4.85 13.66 16.34
CA ALA A 52 -3.92 12.70 16.93
C ALA A 52 -2.49 12.89 16.41
N LEU A 53 -1.51 12.90 17.32
CA LEU A 53 -0.10 12.86 16.95
C LEU A 53 0.27 11.45 16.51
N LEU A 54 0.87 11.32 15.32
CA LEU A 54 1.29 10.05 14.73
C LEU A 54 2.77 9.77 14.96
N PHE A 55 3.59 10.82 15.12
CA PHE A 55 5.01 10.70 15.43
C PHE A 55 5.43 11.57 16.62
N ASP A 56 6.29 11.02 17.47
CA ASP A 56 6.93 11.77 18.55
C ASP A 56 7.96 12.75 17.98
N ARG A 57 7.81 14.03 18.36
CA ARG A 57 8.66 15.14 17.91
C ARG A 57 9.80 15.47 18.88
N SER A 58 9.83 14.84 20.05
CA SER A 58 10.88 15.04 21.06
C SER A 58 12.20 14.37 20.66
N ALA A 59 12.13 13.32 19.85
CA ALA A 59 13.29 12.60 19.35
C ALA A 59 13.78 13.18 18.03
N ARG A 60 15.10 13.21 17.83
CA ARG A 60 15.72 13.42 16.49
C ARG A 60 15.32 12.35 15.46
N GLN A 61 14.64 11.29 15.89
CA GLN A 61 14.17 10.17 15.10
C GLN A 61 12.65 10.24 14.97
N ALA A 62 12.12 9.88 13.80
CA ALA A 62 10.69 9.73 13.58
C ALA A 62 10.20 8.45 14.24
N ARG A 63 9.79 8.53 15.51
CA ARG A 63 9.23 7.40 16.25
C ARG A 63 7.70 7.47 16.20
N PRO A 64 7.01 6.43 15.69
CA PRO A 64 5.55 6.39 15.74
C PRO A 64 5.05 6.42 17.19
N THR A 65 3.95 7.12 17.43
CA THR A 65 3.16 7.00 18.66
C THR A 65 2.28 5.75 18.60
N ASP A 66 1.53 5.42 19.66
CA ASP A 66 0.55 4.34 19.63
C ASP A 66 -0.52 4.56 18.54
N ALA A 67 -1.00 5.79 18.39
CA ALA A 67 -1.92 6.16 17.30
C ALA A 67 -1.25 6.01 15.92
N GLY A 68 0.02 6.39 15.81
CA GLY A 68 0.82 6.19 14.61
C GLY A 68 0.98 4.70 14.24
N LEU A 69 1.26 3.84 15.21
CA LEU A 69 1.38 2.40 15.00
C LEU A 69 0.08 1.78 14.50
N GLU A 70 -1.05 2.14 15.11
CA GLU A 70 -2.37 1.68 14.66
C GLU A 70 -2.68 2.14 13.24
N LEU A 71 -2.42 3.42 12.93
CA LEU A 71 -2.63 3.94 11.58
C LEU A 71 -1.73 3.27 10.55
N LEU A 72 -0.47 3.00 10.88
CA LEU A 72 0.45 2.29 9.97
C LEU A 72 -0.01 0.85 9.71
N ARG A 73 -0.56 0.19 10.74
CA ARG A 73 -1.09 -1.19 10.66
C ARG A 73 -2.31 -1.26 9.77
N GLU A 74 -3.32 -0.43 10.01
CA GLU A 74 -4.54 -0.41 9.18
C GLU A 74 -4.28 0.19 7.79
N GLY A 75 -3.40 1.19 7.70
CA GLY A 75 -3.00 1.79 6.43
C GLY A 75 -2.34 0.79 5.49
N ARG A 76 -1.53 -0.15 6.03
CA ARG A 76 -0.95 -1.24 5.23
C ARG A 76 -2.02 -2.13 4.62
N ARG A 77 -3.02 -2.54 5.40
CA ARG A 77 -4.13 -3.36 4.92
C ARG A 77 -4.92 -2.66 3.83
N LEU A 78 -5.18 -1.36 4.00
CA LEU A 78 -5.89 -0.58 2.98
C LEU A 78 -5.11 -0.50 1.66
N LEU A 79 -3.79 -0.33 1.72
CA LEU A 79 -2.94 -0.34 0.52
C LEU A 79 -2.95 -1.73 -0.16
N GLU A 80 -2.86 -2.80 0.61
CA GLU A 80 -2.98 -4.18 0.11
C GLU A 80 -4.34 -4.42 -0.58
N ASP A 81 -5.43 -3.91 -0.01
CA ASP A 81 -6.76 -3.99 -0.59
C ASP A 81 -6.87 -3.19 -1.91
N VAL A 82 -6.29 -1.99 -1.96
CA VAL A 82 -6.21 -1.17 -3.19
C VAL A 82 -5.46 -1.93 -4.29
N ASP A 83 -4.33 -2.54 -3.97
CA ASP A 83 -3.55 -3.34 -4.92
C ASP A 83 -4.33 -4.59 -5.38
N ALA A 84 -5.03 -5.26 -4.46
CA ALA A 84 -5.86 -6.42 -4.78
C ALA A 84 -7.02 -6.06 -5.73
N ILE A 85 -7.65 -4.89 -5.53
CA ILE A 85 -8.69 -4.37 -6.42
C ILE A 85 -8.09 -4.09 -7.81
N ALA A 86 -6.97 -3.38 -7.89
CA ALA A 86 -6.31 -3.05 -9.16
C ALA A 86 -5.91 -4.32 -9.93
N ASN A 87 -5.37 -5.32 -9.23
CA ASN A 87 -5.02 -6.61 -9.80
C ASN A 87 -6.26 -7.36 -10.33
N ARG A 88 -7.37 -7.37 -9.57
CA ARG A 88 -8.62 -8.02 -9.99
C ARG A 88 -9.20 -7.36 -11.25
N VAL A 89 -9.22 -6.03 -11.30
CA VAL A 89 -9.70 -5.29 -12.48
C VAL A 89 -8.82 -5.59 -13.70
N ARG A 90 -7.48 -5.57 -13.53
CA ARG A 90 -6.55 -5.94 -14.61
C ARG A 90 -6.81 -7.35 -15.13
N ARG A 91 -6.98 -8.36 -14.25
CA ARG A 91 -7.27 -9.74 -14.67
C ARG A 91 -8.54 -9.86 -15.51
N VAL A 92 -9.62 -9.19 -15.10
CA VAL A 92 -10.88 -9.17 -15.86
C VAL A 92 -10.69 -8.49 -17.20
N ALA A 93 -9.97 -7.36 -17.24
CA ALA A 93 -9.72 -6.62 -18.48
C ALA A 93 -8.79 -7.37 -19.46
N THR A 94 -7.82 -8.13 -18.96
CA THR A 94 -6.87 -8.90 -19.80
C THR A 94 -7.39 -10.28 -20.22
N GLY A 95 -8.62 -10.65 -19.84
CA GLY A 95 -9.23 -11.94 -20.22
C GLY A 95 -8.52 -13.17 -19.64
N TRP A 96 -7.79 -13.02 -18.53
CA TRP A 96 -7.18 -14.17 -17.86
C TRP A 96 -8.27 -14.95 -17.12
N GLU A 97 -8.84 -15.94 -17.81
CA GLU A 97 -9.66 -16.96 -17.17
C GLU A 97 -8.77 -17.83 -16.28
N PRO A 98 -9.07 -17.98 -14.98
CA PRO A 98 -8.29 -18.84 -14.07
C PRO A 98 -8.44 -20.33 -14.41
N GLN A 99 -9.26 -20.66 -15.41
CA GLN A 99 -9.63 -22.00 -15.79
C GLN A 99 -9.69 -22.08 -17.32
N LEU A 100 -8.67 -22.69 -17.92
CA LEU A 100 -8.64 -23.00 -19.35
C LEU A 100 -9.23 -24.40 -19.56
N THR A 101 -10.38 -24.49 -20.22
CA THR A 101 -10.93 -25.80 -20.60
C THR A 101 -10.33 -26.22 -21.93
N LEU A 102 -9.54 -27.29 -21.92
CA LEU A 102 -8.97 -27.91 -23.12
C LEU A 102 -9.84 -29.09 -23.52
N SER A 103 -10.35 -29.09 -24.76
CA SER A 103 -10.97 -30.27 -25.37
C SER A 103 -9.94 -31.00 -26.23
N VAL A 104 -9.77 -32.29 -25.97
CA VAL A 104 -8.84 -33.15 -26.70
C VAL A 104 -9.59 -34.28 -27.38
N ASP A 105 -9.16 -34.64 -28.58
CA ASP A 105 -9.67 -35.82 -29.27
C ASP A 105 -9.18 -37.09 -28.57
N GLY A 106 -9.99 -38.16 -28.59
CA GLY A 106 -9.69 -39.42 -27.92
C GLY A 106 -8.45 -40.16 -28.47
N VAL A 107 -7.91 -39.74 -29.62
CA VAL A 107 -6.63 -40.27 -30.14
C VAL A 107 -5.41 -39.76 -29.36
N ILE A 108 -5.54 -38.68 -28.60
CA ILE A 108 -4.43 -38.11 -27.81
C ILE A 108 -4.41 -38.74 -26.41
N SER A 109 -3.23 -39.19 -25.98
CA SER A 109 -3.03 -39.76 -24.65
C SER A 109 -3.37 -38.75 -23.54
N PRO A 110 -4.29 -39.08 -22.60
CA PRO A 110 -4.59 -38.22 -21.46
C PRO A 110 -3.38 -37.92 -20.59
N THR A 111 -2.47 -38.90 -20.43
CA THR A 111 -1.26 -38.74 -19.62
C THR A 111 -0.35 -37.66 -20.19
N THR A 112 -0.09 -37.70 -21.50
CA THR A 112 0.75 -36.69 -22.18
C THR A 112 0.11 -35.30 -22.13
N MET A 113 -1.22 -35.22 -22.20
CA MET A 113 -1.93 -33.94 -22.04
C MET A 113 -1.81 -33.38 -20.62
N LEU A 114 -1.85 -34.23 -19.59
CA LEU A 114 -1.69 -33.80 -18.21
C LEU A 114 -0.25 -33.36 -17.90
N GLU A 115 0.76 -34.03 -18.48
CA GLU A 115 2.18 -33.65 -18.38
C GLU A 115 2.49 -32.26 -18.97
N LEU A 116 1.71 -31.80 -19.95
CA LEU A 116 1.87 -30.48 -20.57
C LEU A 116 1.26 -29.32 -19.76
N VAL A 117 0.46 -29.63 -18.73
CA VAL A 117 -0.27 -28.65 -17.92
C VAL A 117 0.41 -28.42 -16.55
N GLU A 118 1.46 -29.19 -16.25
CA GLU A 118 2.31 -29.04 -15.06
C GLU A 118 3.42 -27.98 -15.25
#